data_AF-A0A9R1V4M3-F1
#
_entry.id   AF-A0A9R1V4M3-F1
#
_cell.length_a   1.000
_cell.length_b   1.000
_cell.length_c   1.000
_cell.angle_alpha   90.00
_cell.angle_beta   90.00
_cell.angle_gamma   90.00
#
_symmetry.space_group_name_H-M   'P 1'
#
loop_
_entity.id
_entity.type
_entity.pdbx_description
1 polymer ?
#
loop_
_entity_poly.entity_id
_entity_poly.type
_entity_poly.pdbx_seq_one_letter_code
_entity_poly.pdbx_strand_id
1 'polypeptide(L)'
;MQTCPLLLRVFTKIGGHHNQADFAVRGKEPKDEVQIYTWMDATLRELTDLVKEVAPEARRRDAMLSFAFVYPTKTGHFTVKEVGKTLSYPNARRPDDGSKALGSLSFEIGDYLDVAIL
;
A
#
# COMPACT_ATOMS: atom_id res chain seq x y z
N MET A 1 -1.95 -4.93 -25.89
CA MET A 1 -2.89 -3.87 -25.45
C MET A 1 -2.13 -2.95 -24.53
N GLN A 2 -2.05 -1.65 -24.81
CA GLN A 2 -1.30 -0.71 -23.98
C GLN A 2 -2.29 -0.01 -23.05
N THR A 3 -2.54 -0.62 -21.89
CA THR A 3 -3.33 0.02 -20.84
C THR A 3 -2.50 1.16 -20.26
N CYS A 4 -3.04 2.38 -20.22
CA CYS A 4 -2.35 3.49 -19.58
C CYS A 4 -2.13 3.17 -18.10
N PRO A 5 -0.90 3.33 -17.57
CA PRO A 5 -0.65 3.11 -16.16
C PRO A 5 -1.42 4.16 -15.33
N LEU A 6 -1.87 3.73 -14.15
CA LEU A 6 -2.45 4.61 -13.14
C LEU A 6 -1.36 5.10 -12.19
N LEU A 7 -1.55 6.31 -11.66
CA LEU A 7 -0.71 6.87 -10.61
C LEU A 7 -1.22 6.38 -9.25
N LEU A 8 -0.45 5.55 -8.58
CA LEU A 8 -0.71 5.08 -7.22
C LEU A 8 0.12 5.89 -6.23
N ARG A 9 -0.54 6.57 -5.30
CA ARG A 9 0.11 7.27 -4.19
C ARG A 9 0.24 6.30 -3.02
N VAL A 10 1.49 6.01 -2.63
CA VAL A 10 1.83 5.06 -1.57
C VAL A 10 2.43 5.81 -0.40
N PHE A 11 1.90 5.62 0.80
CA PHE A 11 2.40 6.19 2.04
C PHE A 11 3.00 5.07 2.87
N THR A 12 4.23 5.25 3.34
CA THR A 12 4.91 4.22 4.15
C THR A 12 5.07 4.68 5.59
N LYS A 13 4.93 3.75 6.55
CA LYS A 13 5.13 4.04 7.97
C LYS A 13 5.67 2.85 8.73
N ILE A 14 6.61 3.09 9.63
CA ILE A 14 7.20 2.05 10.47
C ILE A 14 6.34 1.86 11.73
N GLY A 15 6.07 0.60 12.09
CA GLY A 15 5.42 0.22 13.34
C GLY A 15 3.89 0.32 13.35
N GLY A 16 3.24 0.67 12.22
CA GLY A 16 1.78 0.67 12.10
C GLY A 16 1.27 1.54 10.97
N HIS A 17 -0.03 1.45 10.70
CA HIS A 17 -0.71 2.26 9.69
C HIS A 17 -0.83 3.73 10.12
N HIS A 18 -1.00 4.62 9.14
CA HIS A 18 -1.39 6.00 9.40
C HIS A 18 -2.82 6.08 9.94
N ASN A 19 -3.10 7.11 10.74
CA ASN A 19 -4.46 7.34 11.22
C ASN A 19 -5.29 8.01 10.12
N GLN A 20 -6.60 7.75 10.09
CA GLN A 20 -7.51 8.42 9.17
C GLN A 20 -7.46 9.96 9.26
N ALA A 21 -7.12 10.52 10.43
CA ALA A 21 -6.98 11.95 10.64
C ALA A 21 -5.77 12.54 9.90
N ASP A 22 -4.72 11.74 9.66
CA ASP A 22 -3.52 12.15 8.95
C ASP A 22 -3.80 12.43 7.46
N PHE A 23 -4.87 11.83 6.92
CA PHE A 23 -5.33 12.03 5.54
C PHE A 23 -6.49 13.02 5.41
N ALA A 24 -7.02 13.53 6.52
CA ALA A 24 -8.22 14.38 6.51
C ALA A 24 -7.99 15.76 5.87
N VAL A 25 -6.75 16.26 5.89
CA VAL A 25 -6.40 17.58 5.35
C VAL A 25 -5.59 17.42 4.07
N ARG A 26 -6.21 17.72 2.92
CA ARG A 26 -5.50 17.81 1.63
C ARG A 26 -4.34 18.80 1.73
N GLY A 27 -3.15 18.38 1.29
CA GLY A 27 -1.90 19.14 1.38
C GLY A 27 -1.14 18.96 2.70
N LYS A 28 -1.66 18.16 3.63
CA LYS A 28 -0.96 17.77 4.87
C LYS A 28 -0.84 16.25 5.00
N GLU A 29 -0.96 15.52 3.90
CA GLU A 29 -0.69 14.08 3.89
C GLU A 29 0.74 13.80 4.40
N PRO A 30 1.00 12.58 4.89
CA PRO A 30 2.33 12.19 5.37
C PRO A 30 3.40 12.47 4.30
N LYS A 31 4.56 12.95 4.74
CA LYS A 31 5.65 13.37 3.84
C LYS A 31 6.33 12.20 3.13
N ASP A 32 6.20 11.00 3.68
CA ASP A 32 6.81 9.77 3.15
C ASP A 32 5.94 9.15 2.04
N GLU A 33 5.47 10.01 1.13
CA GLU A 33 4.72 9.63 -0.08
C GLU A 33 5.67 9.17 -1.17
N VAL A 34 5.32 8.05 -1.79
CA VAL A 34 5.98 7.46 -2.95
C VAL A 34 4.95 7.32 -4.06
N GLN A 35 5.27 7.85 -5.23
CA GLN A 35 4.38 7.78 -6.40
C GLN A 35 4.84 6.65 -7.31
N ILE A 36 3.93 5.71 -7.56
CA ILE A 36 4.20 4.52 -8.36
C ILE A 36 3.27 4.53 -9.58
N TYR A 37 3.86 4.39 -10.77
CA TYR A 37 3.09 4.13 -11.99
C TYR A 37 2.87 2.62 -12.12
N THR A 38 1.62 2.20 -12.06
CA THR A 38 1.27 0.77 -12.05
C THR A 38 -0.06 0.49 -12.75
N TRP A 39 -0.54 -0.74 -12.69
CA TRP A 39 -1.80 -1.17 -13.30
C TRP A 39 -2.67 -1.91 -12.28
N MET A 40 -3.95 -2.14 -12.63
CA MET A 40 -4.92 -2.80 -11.73
C MET A 40 -4.57 -4.27 -11.43
N ASP A 41 -3.77 -4.91 -12.27
CA ASP A 41 -3.27 -6.26 -12.09
C ASP A 41 -2.01 -6.32 -11.22
N ALA A 42 -1.46 -5.18 -10.80
CA ALA A 42 -0.31 -5.13 -9.93
C ALA A 42 -0.59 -5.79 -8.58
N THR A 43 0.34 -6.62 -8.16
CA THR A 43 0.22 -7.48 -6.98
C THR A 43 0.82 -6.82 -5.75
N LEU A 44 0.36 -7.24 -4.56
CA LEU A 44 0.99 -6.81 -3.31
C LEU A 44 2.48 -7.19 -3.26
N ARG A 45 2.88 -8.26 -3.94
CA ARG A 45 4.30 -8.64 -4.09
C ARG A 45 5.10 -7.59 -4.83
N GLU A 46 4.65 -7.16 -6.01
CA GLU A 46 5.34 -6.14 -6.80
C GLU A 46 5.43 -4.82 -6.03
N LEU A 47 4.34 -4.44 -5.34
CA LEU A 47 4.33 -3.27 -4.46
C LEU A 47 5.32 -3.42 -3.29
N THR A 48 5.44 -4.62 -2.73
CA THR A 48 6.43 -4.91 -1.67
C THR A 48 7.86 -4.68 -2.15
N ASP A 49 8.17 -5.15 -3.36
CA ASP A 49 9.52 -5.02 -3.91
C ASP A 49 9.84 -3.55 -4.23
N LEU A 50 8.88 -2.79 -4.74
CA LEU A 50 9.03 -1.34 -4.93
C LEU A 50 9.20 -0.58 -3.60
N VAL A 51 8.43 -0.92 -2.57
CA VAL A 51 8.57 -0.31 -1.24
C VAL A 51 9.95 -0.57 -0.64
N LYS A 52 10.58 -1.72 -0.90
CA LYS A 52 11.96 -1.98 -0.46
C LYS A 52 12.97 -1.07 -1.14
N GLU A 53 12.72 -0.58 -2.35
CA GLU A 53 13.66 0.32 -3.03
C GLU A 53 13.74 1.67 -2.31
N VAL A 54 12.62 2.13 -1.79
CA VAL A 54 12.45 3.45 -1.14
C VAL A 54 12.58 3.41 0.38
N ALA A 55 12.19 2.31 1.04
CA ALA A 55 12.24 2.14 2.49
C ALA A 55 13.15 0.96 2.89
N PRO A 56 14.40 1.22 3.31
CA PRO A 56 15.36 0.18 3.69
C PRO A 56 14.85 -0.76 4.81
N GLU A 57 13.98 -0.27 5.69
CA GLU A 57 13.39 -1.01 6.80
C GLU A 57 12.55 -2.19 6.31
N ALA A 58 11.92 -2.05 5.15
CA ALA A 58 11.17 -3.14 4.51
C ALA A 58 12.07 -4.28 4.02
N ARG A 59 13.41 -4.11 3.97
CA ARG A 59 14.37 -5.17 3.58
C ARG A 59 14.75 -6.08 4.73
N ARG A 60 14.29 -5.83 5.95
CA ARG A 60 14.59 -6.72 7.08
C ARG A 60 13.99 -8.10 6.81
N ARG A 61 14.75 -9.15 7.14
CA ARG A 61 14.36 -10.54 6.84
C ARG A 61 12.99 -10.93 7.37
N ASP A 62 12.67 -10.44 8.57
CA ASP A 62 11.42 -10.74 9.27
C ASP A 62 10.39 -9.59 9.17
N ALA A 63 10.64 -8.57 8.34
CA ALA A 63 9.69 -7.48 8.17
C ALA A 63 8.41 -7.99 7.48
N MET A 64 7.27 -7.50 7.97
CA MET A 64 5.97 -7.71 7.36
C MET A 64 5.42 -6.38 6.87
N LEU A 65 4.96 -6.33 5.62
CA LEU A 65 4.32 -5.17 5.04
C LEU A 65 2.82 -5.40 5.08
N SER A 66 2.12 -4.55 5.82
CA SER A 66 0.66 -4.53 5.85
C SER A 66 0.16 -3.45 4.92
N PHE A 67 -0.75 -3.80 4.00
CA PHE A 67 -1.29 -2.91 2.98
C PHE A 67 -2.72 -2.53 3.37
N ALA A 68 -3.02 -1.24 3.29
CA ALA A 68 -4.36 -0.71 3.51
C ALA A 68 -4.72 0.32 2.44
N PHE A 69 -5.96 0.32 1.99
CA PHE A 69 -6.49 1.39 1.14
C PHE A 69 -7.01 2.51 2.00
N VAL A 70 -6.72 3.74 1.57
CA VAL A 70 -7.22 4.96 2.21
C VAL A 70 -8.06 5.72 1.21
N TYR A 71 -9.34 5.89 1.55
CA TYR A 71 -10.30 6.51 0.64
C TYR A 71 -11.35 7.31 1.41
N PRO A 72 -11.94 8.35 0.79
CA PRO A 72 -13.01 9.12 1.40
C PRO A 72 -14.31 8.30 1.45
N THR A 73 -14.95 8.29 2.60
CA THR A 73 -16.29 7.74 2.77
C THR A 73 -17.35 8.73 2.31
N LYS A 74 -18.59 8.24 2.12
CA LYS A 74 -19.75 9.07 1.78
C LYS A 74 -20.03 10.20 2.77
N THR A 75 -19.51 10.11 4.00
CA THR A 75 -19.68 11.14 5.04
C THR A 75 -18.56 12.19 5.02
N GLY A 76 -17.63 12.13 4.07
CA GLY A 76 -16.51 13.05 3.93
C GLY A 76 -15.29 12.73 4.81
N HIS A 77 -15.36 11.69 5.65
CA HIS A 77 -14.23 11.21 6.44
C HIS A 77 -13.40 10.22 5.63
N PHE A 78 -12.08 10.24 5.81
CA PHE A 78 -11.23 9.18 5.27
C PHE A 78 -11.35 7.91 6.12
N THR A 79 -11.23 6.76 5.47
CA THR A 79 -11.15 5.46 6.13
C THR A 79 -9.92 4.73 5.64
N VAL A 80 -9.24 4.05 6.56
CA VAL A 80 -8.11 3.16 6.30
C VAL A 80 -8.62 1.74 6.42
N LYS A 81 -8.53 0.95 5.35
CA LYS A 81 -9.01 -0.43 5.31
C LYS A 81 -7.86 -1.36 4.94
N GLU A 82 -7.44 -2.19 5.86
CA GLU A 82 -6.44 -3.24 5.60
C GLU A 82 -6.95 -4.23 4.54
N VAL A 83 -6.11 -4.54 3.56
CA VAL A 83 -6.47 -5.40 2.41
C VAL A 83 -5.59 -6.64 2.27
N GLY A 84 -4.41 -6.65 2.89
CA GLY A 84 -3.54 -7.82 2.91
C GLY A 84 -2.18 -7.55 3.53
N LYS A 85 -1.46 -8.63 3.79
CA LYS A 85 -0.10 -8.59 4.35
C LYS A 85 0.86 -9.40 3.50
N THR A 86 2.07 -8.90 3.33
CA THR A 86 3.17 -9.64 2.71
C THR A 86 4.34 -9.72 3.66
N LEU A 87 5.11 -10.79 3.55
CA LEU A 87 6.45 -10.84 4.11
C LEU A 87 7.41 -10.14 3.16
N SER A 88 8.41 -9.47 3.73
CA SER A 88 9.52 -8.91 2.96
C SER A 88 10.12 -9.97 2.04
N TYR A 89 10.41 -11.16 2.57
CA TYR A 89 10.85 -12.28 1.77
C TYR A 89 9.77 -13.37 1.75
N PRO A 90 9.37 -13.86 0.56
CA PRO A 90 8.44 -14.97 0.46
C PRO A 90 8.91 -16.18 1.26
N ASN A 91 8.01 -16.82 2.00
CA ASN A 91 8.31 -18.00 2.77
C ASN A 91 7.27 -19.08 2.47
N ALA A 92 7.69 -20.20 1.87
CA ALA A 92 6.79 -21.31 1.55
C ALA A 92 6.07 -21.89 2.79
N ARG A 93 6.64 -21.70 3.99
CA ARG A 93 6.04 -22.14 5.26
C ARG A 93 5.05 -21.13 5.86
N ARG A 94 5.04 -19.89 5.35
CA ARG A 94 4.11 -18.82 5.75
C ARG A 94 3.54 -18.17 4.48
N PRO A 95 2.46 -18.72 3.93
CA PRO A 95 1.73 -18.09 2.84
C PRO A 95 1.33 -16.68 3.22
N ASP A 96 1.46 -15.75 2.29
CA ASP A 96 1.07 -14.35 2.45
C ASP A 96 0.15 -13.91 1.30
N ASP A 97 -0.33 -12.68 1.35
CA ASP A 97 -1.27 -12.13 0.37
C ASP A 97 -0.57 -11.59 -0.89
N GLY A 98 0.70 -11.93 -1.12
CA GLY A 98 1.52 -11.35 -2.17
C GLY A 98 0.97 -11.52 -3.59
N SER A 99 0.16 -12.55 -3.84
CA SER A 99 -0.46 -12.80 -5.15
C SER A 99 -1.73 -12.01 -5.43
N LYS A 100 -2.30 -11.32 -4.43
CA LYS A 100 -3.51 -10.52 -4.61
C LYS A 100 -3.17 -9.26 -5.41
N ALA A 101 -3.93 -9.03 -6.47
CA ALA A 101 -3.84 -7.84 -7.30
C ALA A 101 -4.73 -6.70 -6.78
N LEU A 102 -4.37 -5.45 -7.05
CA LEU A 102 -5.15 -4.26 -6.66
C LEU A 102 -6.62 -4.36 -7.10
N GLY A 103 -6.88 -4.78 -8.34
CA GLY A 103 -8.23 -4.94 -8.87
C GLY A 103 -9.03 -6.03 -8.16
N SER A 104 -8.38 -7.07 -7.63
CA SER A 104 -9.05 -8.11 -6.84
C SER A 104 -9.43 -7.65 -5.43
N LEU A 105 -8.79 -6.58 -4.95
CA LEU A 105 -9.00 -6.00 -3.62
C LEU A 105 -10.00 -4.84 -3.63
N SER A 106 -10.68 -4.61 -4.76
CA SER A 106 -11.61 -3.49 -4.96
C SER A 106 -10.94 -2.12 -4.84
N PHE A 107 -9.70 -1.99 -5.31
CA PHE A 107 -9.04 -0.69 -5.46
C PHE A 107 -9.77 0.17 -6.49
N GLU A 108 -9.98 1.45 -6.18
CA GLU A 108 -10.50 2.44 -7.12
C GLU A 108 -9.45 3.51 -7.44
N ILE A 109 -9.47 4.02 -8.68
CA ILE A 109 -8.56 5.09 -9.09
C ILE A 109 -8.86 6.34 -8.26
N GLY A 110 -7.88 6.78 -7.48
CA GLY A 110 -8.01 7.90 -6.56
C GLY A 110 -7.85 7.50 -5.09
N ASP A 111 -7.94 6.19 -4.80
CA ASP A 111 -7.59 5.65 -3.50
C ASP A 111 -6.08 5.78 -3.26
N TYR A 112 -5.72 5.97 -1.99
CA TYR A 112 -4.32 5.92 -1.57
C TYR A 112 -3.99 4.54 -1.03
N LEU A 113 -2.71 4.17 -1.11
CA LEU A 113 -2.19 2.97 -0.49
C LEU A 113 -1.36 3.35 0.73
N ASP A 114 -1.73 2.84 1.90
CA ASP A 114 -0.94 2.95 3.12
C ASP A 114 -0.24 1.61 3.39
N VAL A 115 1.07 1.67 3.62
CA VAL A 115 1.93 0.50 3.83
C VAL A 115 2.62 0.63 5.18
N ALA A 116 2.18 -0.21 6.12
CA ALA A 116 2.82 -0.32 7.42
C ALA A 116 3.94 -1.37 7.38
N ILE A 117 5.16 -0.97 7.73
CA ILE A 117 6.33 -1.84 7.86
C ILE A 117 6.41 -2.26 9.34
N LEU A 118 6.16 -3.55 9.59
CA LEU A 118 6.10 -4.17 10.92
C LEU A 118 7.32 -5.04 11.18
#